data_AF-A0A914U1K1-F1
#
_entry.id   AF-A0A914U1K1-F1
#
_cell.length_a   1.000
_cell.length_b   1.000
_cell.length_c   1.000
_cell.angle_alpha   90.00
_cell.angle_beta   90.00
_cell.angle_gamma   90.00
#
_symmetry.space_group_name_H-M   'P 1'
#
loop_
_entity.id
_entity.type
_entity.pdbx_description
1 polymer ?
#
loop_
_entity_poly.entity_id
_entity_poly.type
_entity_poly.pdbx_seq_one_letter_code
_entity_poly.pdbx_strand_id
1 'polypeptide(L)'
;MVLHLIGLGLGDIKDITVRGLETARSCSKIYLEMYTSILSYGLDRTELNKAFGKDVIEADREMVEQLADQVLNEAVNEDIAVLVVGDPFGATTHADLVLRAKQRGIQVDVVHNASIMNAVGCCGLQLYSFGETVSVVMWTEGWQPESYFDKVLSNFERGLHTLCLLDIKVKEQTVENMMKGNKKFEPPRYQTCAEAAEQFLKICERRQERNEPCPITLETPVVGLARVGWKDQHITSCTLQEMTSVDMGPPLHCLVIPGKMHPLEEEMKTATTKMPLKKAVFGIQCFWGAESSLAKVDGVIRTRCGYAGGTTPNPTYQAIADHTEVVEAQYDDQLVSYDTLLRHFWQAHDPTLHRKKQYQSAILYTDDEQKVLAEASYEKVKKEKPNIETYVKKLDKFYEAEDYHQKYWLQCQNRIHKELNLTNKELVESPLAAKINAYLAGYNNFDVLKKLQIEYKLSDSLTETIEKIARAGGDPRSCH
;
A
#
# COMPACT_ATOMS: atom_id res chain seq x y z
N MET A 1 -39.69 -9.93 -23.16
CA MET A 1 -38.24 -10.07 -23.19
C MET A 1 -37.65 -9.05 -22.25
N VAL A 2 -36.55 -9.41 -21.60
CA VAL A 2 -36.01 -8.71 -20.45
C VAL A 2 -34.57 -8.31 -20.72
N LEU A 3 -34.25 -7.05 -20.43
CA LEU A 3 -32.88 -6.57 -20.31
C LEU A 3 -32.42 -6.76 -18.85
N HIS A 4 -31.46 -7.64 -18.63
CA HIS A 4 -30.86 -7.88 -17.32
C HIS A 4 -29.59 -7.05 -17.16
N LEU A 5 -29.56 -6.14 -16.19
CA LEU A 5 -28.36 -5.43 -15.77
C LEU A 5 -27.75 -6.14 -14.58
N ILE A 6 -26.54 -6.68 -14.73
CA ILE A 6 -25.94 -7.58 -13.75
C ILE A 6 -24.60 -7.01 -13.28
N GLY A 7 -24.51 -6.74 -11.98
CA GLY A 7 -23.26 -6.34 -11.34
C GLY A 7 -22.31 -7.52 -11.18
N LEU A 8 -21.06 -7.34 -11.60
CA LEU A 8 -19.99 -8.34 -11.49
C LEU A 8 -19.30 -8.32 -10.12
N GLY A 9 -19.46 -7.25 -9.33
CA GLY A 9 -18.65 -7.05 -8.13
C GLY A 9 -17.30 -6.40 -8.47
N LEU A 10 -16.35 -6.41 -7.53
CA LEU A 10 -15.20 -5.50 -7.58
C LEU A 10 -13.88 -6.17 -8.00
N GLY A 11 -13.69 -7.46 -7.71
CA GLY A 11 -12.44 -8.20 -7.85
C GLY A 11 -12.40 -9.10 -9.07
N ASP A 12 -12.88 -10.32 -8.91
CA ASP A 12 -12.84 -11.35 -9.95
C ASP A 12 -14.24 -11.91 -10.26
N ILE A 13 -14.34 -12.83 -11.22
CA ILE A 13 -15.63 -13.40 -11.66
C ILE A 13 -16.39 -14.11 -10.54
N LYS A 14 -15.75 -14.47 -9.42
CA LYS A 14 -16.40 -15.11 -8.27
C LYS A 14 -17.16 -14.12 -7.41
N ASP A 15 -16.95 -12.82 -7.59
CA ASP A 15 -17.72 -11.79 -6.91
C ASP A 15 -19.12 -11.62 -7.50
N ILE A 16 -19.39 -12.18 -8.69
CA ILE A 16 -20.74 -12.21 -9.23
C ILE A 16 -21.67 -12.96 -8.26
N THR A 17 -22.84 -12.39 -8.00
CA THR A 17 -23.83 -13.09 -7.18
C THR A 17 -24.28 -14.38 -7.87
N VAL A 18 -24.69 -15.39 -7.09
CA VAL A 18 -25.26 -16.64 -7.63
C VAL A 18 -26.42 -16.34 -8.59
N ARG A 19 -27.30 -15.41 -8.20
CA ARG A 19 -28.39 -14.93 -9.07
C ARG A 19 -27.86 -14.33 -10.37
N GLY A 20 -26.84 -13.47 -10.30
CA GLY A 20 -26.25 -12.85 -11.50
C GLY A 20 -25.67 -13.87 -12.46
N LEU A 21 -24.98 -14.89 -11.93
CA LEU A 21 -24.42 -15.99 -12.74
C LEU A 21 -25.51 -16.81 -13.43
N GLU A 22 -26.57 -17.18 -12.71
CA GLU A 22 -27.70 -17.95 -13.24
C GLU A 22 -28.47 -17.15 -14.30
N THR A 23 -28.76 -15.88 -14.03
CA THR A 23 -29.44 -14.97 -14.96
C THR A 23 -28.61 -14.75 -16.23
N ALA A 24 -27.30 -14.53 -16.11
CA ALA A 24 -26.43 -14.37 -17.28
C ALA A 24 -26.42 -15.63 -18.15
N ARG A 25 -26.39 -16.83 -17.54
CA ARG A 25 -26.44 -18.12 -18.26
C ARG A 25 -27.77 -18.34 -18.99
N SER A 26 -28.89 -17.88 -18.44
CA SER A 26 -30.20 -18.04 -19.09
C SER A 26 -30.41 -17.10 -20.28
N CYS A 27 -29.74 -15.94 -20.29
CA CYS A 27 -29.87 -14.95 -21.37
C CYS A 27 -29.36 -15.47 -22.71
N SER A 28 -29.98 -15.02 -23.81
CA SER A 28 -29.59 -15.36 -25.18
C SER A 28 -28.18 -14.86 -25.52
N LYS A 29 -27.88 -13.61 -25.12
CA LYS A 29 -26.60 -12.93 -25.34
C LYS A 29 -26.17 -12.19 -24.09
N ILE A 30 -24.85 -12.02 -23.99
CA ILE A 30 -24.19 -11.41 -22.84
C ILE A 30 -23.26 -10.32 -23.38
N TYR A 31 -23.51 -9.09 -22.98
CA TYR A 31 -22.67 -7.94 -23.27
C TYR A 31 -21.86 -7.57 -22.04
N LEU A 32 -20.62 -7.17 -22.23
CA LEU A 32 -19.75 -6.64 -21.18
C LEU A 32 -19.39 -5.19 -21.48
N GLU A 33 -19.75 -4.31 -20.56
CA GLU A 33 -19.44 -2.88 -20.63
C GLU A 33 -17.97 -2.65 -20.18
N MET A 34 -17.16 -2.06 -21.07
CA MET A 34 -15.70 -2.02 -20.93
C MET A 34 -15.11 -0.65 -20.56
N TYR A 35 -15.90 0.42 -20.37
CA TYR A 35 -15.36 1.76 -20.09
C TYR A 35 -15.29 2.09 -18.60
N THR A 36 -16.04 1.41 -17.73
CA THR A 36 -16.14 1.81 -16.31
C THR A 36 -15.07 1.24 -15.37
N SER A 37 -14.35 0.14 -15.67
CA SER A 37 -13.29 -0.36 -14.75
C SER A 37 -12.33 -1.45 -15.27
N ILE A 38 -12.41 -1.82 -16.55
CA ILE A 38 -11.53 -2.72 -17.34
C ILE A 38 -11.05 -4.03 -16.68
N LEU A 39 -11.32 -5.12 -17.41
CA LEU A 39 -10.79 -6.49 -17.34
C LEU A 39 -9.26 -6.66 -17.17
N SER A 40 -8.46 -5.60 -17.16
CA SER A 40 -6.99 -5.66 -17.24
C SER A 40 -6.31 -6.29 -16.04
N TYR A 41 -7.03 -6.55 -14.94
CA TYR A 41 -6.40 -7.06 -13.73
C TYR A 41 -7.13 -8.27 -13.07
N GLY A 42 -8.31 -8.70 -13.53
CA GLY A 42 -9.05 -9.76 -12.81
C GLY A 42 -10.19 -10.49 -13.53
N LEU A 43 -10.54 -10.09 -14.77
CA LEU A 43 -11.60 -10.75 -15.54
C LEU A 43 -11.01 -11.13 -16.90
N ASP A 44 -10.54 -12.35 -17.06
CA ASP A 44 -10.17 -12.86 -18.39
C ASP A 44 -11.45 -13.22 -19.16
N ARG A 45 -11.58 -12.76 -20.40
CA ARG A 45 -12.71 -13.12 -21.28
C ARG A 45 -12.85 -14.62 -21.44
N THR A 46 -11.74 -15.36 -21.44
CA THR A 46 -11.74 -16.82 -21.49
C THR A 46 -12.42 -17.40 -20.23
N GLU A 47 -12.13 -16.82 -19.06
CA GLU A 47 -12.76 -17.22 -17.80
C GLU A 47 -14.24 -16.82 -17.76
N LEU A 48 -14.61 -15.64 -18.26
CA LEU A 48 -16.00 -15.20 -18.39
C LEU A 48 -16.79 -16.14 -19.30
N ASN A 49 -16.29 -16.42 -20.50
CA ASN A 49 -16.94 -17.31 -21.46
C ASN A 49 -17.13 -18.71 -20.86
N LYS A 50 -16.11 -19.21 -20.14
CA LYS A 50 -16.19 -20.49 -19.42
C LYS A 50 -17.20 -20.44 -18.27
N ALA A 51 -17.27 -19.35 -17.52
CA ALA A 51 -18.19 -19.19 -16.40
C ALA A 51 -19.66 -19.16 -16.89
N PHE A 52 -19.94 -18.47 -17.98
CA PHE A 52 -21.30 -18.36 -18.53
C PHE A 52 -21.66 -19.47 -19.54
N GLY A 53 -20.69 -20.21 -20.05
CA GLY A 53 -20.90 -21.23 -21.09
C GLY A 53 -21.32 -20.64 -22.44
N LYS A 54 -21.09 -19.35 -22.65
CA LYS A 54 -21.48 -18.57 -23.83
C LYS A 54 -20.45 -17.47 -24.10
N ASP A 55 -20.37 -17.02 -25.34
CA ASP A 55 -19.48 -15.92 -25.70
C ASP A 55 -19.98 -14.60 -25.11
N VAL A 56 -19.10 -13.92 -24.39
CA VAL A 56 -19.30 -12.55 -23.93
C VAL A 56 -18.86 -11.58 -25.03
N ILE A 57 -19.76 -10.66 -25.38
CA ILE A 57 -19.59 -9.65 -26.41
C ILE A 57 -19.12 -8.35 -25.74
N GLU A 58 -17.96 -7.84 -26.14
CA GLU A 58 -17.45 -6.58 -25.61
C GLU A 58 -18.17 -5.39 -26.25
N ALA A 59 -18.61 -4.46 -25.41
CA ALA A 59 -19.18 -3.18 -25.83
C ALA A 59 -18.17 -2.05 -25.59
N ASP A 60 -17.62 -1.47 -26.65
CA ASP A 60 -16.70 -0.31 -26.54
C ASP A 60 -17.43 1.05 -26.53
N ARG A 61 -16.70 2.15 -26.29
CA ARG A 61 -17.29 3.49 -26.10
C ARG A 61 -17.93 4.09 -27.37
N GLU A 62 -17.40 3.83 -28.57
CA GLU A 62 -18.08 4.18 -29.84
C GLU A 62 -19.37 3.34 -29.98
N MET A 63 -19.33 2.10 -29.50
CA MET A 63 -20.52 1.30 -29.29
C MET A 63 -21.44 1.93 -28.25
N VAL A 64 -21.11 2.20 -26.99
CA VAL A 64 -22.07 2.54 -25.91
C VAL A 64 -23.14 3.59 -26.27
N GLU A 65 -22.82 4.62 -27.05
CA GLU A 65 -23.82 5.57 -27.56
C GLU A 65 -24.74 4.98 -28.64
N GLN A 66 -24.23 4.10 -29.52
CA GLN A 66 -24.93 3.35 -30.59
C GLN A 66 -25.37 1.92 -30.18
N LEU A 67 -24.87 1.39 -29.06
CA LEU A 67 -24.97 0.03 -28.56
C LEU A 67 -26.04 -0.04 -27.50
N ALA A 68 -26.31 1.05 -26.78
CA ALA A 68 -27.61 1.21 -26.16
C ALA A 68 -28.68 0.90 -27.22
N ASP A 69 -28.59 1.45 -28.43
CA ASP A 69 -29.58 1.14 -29.47
C ASP A 69 -29.52 -0.31 -29.95
N GLN A 70 -28.34 -0.89 -30.17
CA GLN A 70 -28.21 -2.29 -30.56
C GLN A 70 -28.74 -3.27 -29.49
N VAL A 71 -28.23 -3.18 -28.26
CA VAL A 71 -28.65 -4.02 -27.12
C VAL A 71 -30.15 -3.87 -26.90
N LEU A 72 -30.68 -2.66 -26.96
CA LEU A 72 -32.11 -2.44 -26.79
C LEU A 72 -32.92 -3.00 -27.95
N ASN A 73 -32.45 -2.91 -29.21
CA ASN A 73 -33.14 -3.50 -30.36
C ASN A 73 -33.21 -5.03 -30.24
N GLU A 74 -32.14 -5.65 -29.78
CA GLU A 74 -32.09 -7.10 -29.55
C GLU A 74 -32.97 -7.51 -28.35
N ALA A 75 -32.95 -6.70 -27.27
CA ALA A 75 -33.76 -6.94 -26.07
C ALA A 75 -35.27 -6.81 -26.27
N VAL A 76 -35.73 -6.29 -27.42
CA VAL A 76 -37.16 -6.36 -27.80
C VAL A 76 -37.60 -7.81 -27.98
N ASN A 77 -36.73 -8.65 -28.56
CA ASN A 77 -37.09 -10.00 -29.01
C ASN A 77 -36.40 -11.12 -28.24
N GLU A 78 -35.37 -10.82 -27.46
CA GLU A 78 -34.60 -11.83 -26.72
C GLU A 78 -34.25 -11.34 -25.30
N ASP A 79 -34.02 -12.25 -24.36
CA ASP A 79 -33.50 -11.88 -23.04
C ASP A 79 -31.99 -11.61 -23.13
N ILE A 80 -31.58 -10.39 -22.77
CA ILE A 80 -30.20 -9.91 -22.96
C ILE A 80 -29.60 -9.56 -21.60
N ALA A 81 -28.37 -10.02 -21.34
CA ALA A 81 -27.60 -9.62 -20.17
C ALA A 81 -26.59 -8.53 -20.53
N VAL A 82 -26.49 -7.50 -19.71
CA VAL A 82 -25.43 -6.49 -19.73
C VAL A 82 -24.71 -6.55 -18.39
N LEU A 83 -23.44 -6.96 -18.45
CA LEU A 83 -22.54 -7.10 -17.31
C LEU A 83 -21.83 -5.76 -17.05
N VAL A 84 -21.85 -5.34 -15.79
CA VAL A 84 -21.27 -4.07 -15.33
C VAL A 84 -20.31 -4.35 -14.17
N VAL A 85 -19.12 -3.73 -14.17
CA VAL A 85 -18.20 -3.85 -13.03
C VAL A 85 -18.77 -3.14 -11.80
N GLY A 86 -18.68 -3.77 -10.63
CA GLY A 86 -19.30 -3.30 -9.41
C GLY A 86 -20.81 -3.53 -9.40
N ASP A 87 -21.55 -2.48 -9.06
CA ASP A 87 -23.02 -2.46 -9.05
C ASP A 87 -23.54 -1.60 -10.20
N PRO A 88 -24.63 -2.00 -10.90
CA PRO A 88 -25.20 -1.24 -12.02
C PRO A 88 -25.53 0.22 -11.71
N PHE A 89 -25.78 0.60 -10.45
CA PHE A 89 -26.09 1.98 -10.06
C PHE A 89 -25.10 2.58 -9.06
N GLY A 90 -23.99 1.90 -8.77
CA GLY A 90 -23.02 2.34 -7.77
C GLY A 90 -22.34 3.66 -8.13
N ALA A 91 -21.90 3.84 -9.37
CA ALA A 91 -21.23 5.07 -9.82
C ALA A 91 -21.17 5.12 -11.36
N THR A 92 -22.29 4.82 -12.03
CA THR A 92 -22.30 4.62 -13.49
C THR A 92 -23.43 5.37 -14.18
N THR A 93 -23.37 5.45 -15.50
CA THR A 93 -24.37 6.09 -16.36
C THR A 93 -25.49 5.15 -16.82
N HIS A 94 -25.58 3.93 -16.29
CA HIS A 94 -26.54 2.91 -16.77
C HIS A 94 -28.01 3.26 -16.50
N ALA A 95 -28.31 4.27 -15.67
CA ALA A 95 -29.66 4.80 -15.52
C ALA A 95 -30.26 5.27 -16.86
N ASP A 96 -29.44 5.83 -17.77
CA ASP A 96 -29.89 6.22 -19.12
C ASP A 96 -30.34 5.00 -19.94
N LEU A 97 -29.57 3.90 -19.90
CA LEU A 97 -29.93 2.65 -20.57
C LEU A 97 -31.27 2.10 -20.07
N VAL A 98 -31.51 2.15 -18.75
CA VAL A 98 -32.79 1.75 -18.15
C VAL A 98 -33.94 2.63 -18.65
N LEU A 99 -33.74 3.95 -18.73
CA LEU A 99 -34.75 4.89 -19.22
C LEU A 99 -35.10 4.60 -20.68
N ARG A 100 -34.10 4.44 -21.55
CA ARG A 100 -34.30 4.11 -22.97
C ARG A 100 -34.99 2.75 -23.14
N ALA A 101 -34.64 1.74 -22.34
CA ALA A 101 -35.30 0.44 -22.35
C ALA A 101 -36.81 0.56 -22.04
N LYS A 102 -37.15 1.29 -20.98
CA LYS A 102 -38.54 1.53 -20.57
C LYS A 102 -39.33 2.30 -21.63
N GLN A 103 -38.72 3.30 -22.29
CA GLN A 103 -39.34 4.04 -23.39
C GLN A 103 -39.68 3.14 -24.59
N ARG A 104 -38.94 2.05 -24.79
CA ARG A 104 -39.20 1.03 -25.83
C ARG A 104 -40.11 -0.11 -25.36
N GLY A 105 -40.65 -0.03 -24.14
CA GLY A 105 -41.50 -1.09 -23.57
C GLY A 105 -40.75 -2.37 -23.19
N ILE A 106 -39.41 -2.31 -23.06
CA ILE A 106 -38.58 -3.44 -22.66
C ILE A 106 -38.58 -3.53 -21.13
N GLN A 107 -38.84 -4.71 -20.59
CA GLN A 107 -38.75 -4.95 -19.15
C GLN A 107 -37.27 -4.95 -18.75
N VAL A 108 -36.95 -4.29 -17.64
CA VAL A 108 -35.60 -4.26 -17.09
C VAL A 108 -35.59 -4.99 -15.74
N ASP A 109 -34.70 -5.96 -15.59
CA ASP A 109 -34.38 -6.60 -14.31
C ASP A 109 -32.96 -6.22 -13.90
N VAL A 110 -32.75 -5.93 -12.62
CA VAL A 110 -31.44 -5.52 -12.11
C VAL A 110 -30.99 -6.52 -11.06
N VAL A 111 -29.79 -7.05 -11.25
CA VAL A 111 -29.09 -7.88 -10.28
C VAL A 111 -27.95 -7.07 -9.68
N HIS A 112 -28.16 -6.62 -8.45
CA HIS A 112 -27.21 -5.82 -7.68
C HIS A 112 -25.96 -6.60 -7.26
N ASN A 113 -24.90 -5.86 -6.93
CA ASN A 113 -23.67 -6.42 -6.36
C ASN A 113 -22.94 -5.40 -5.45
N ALA A 114 -21.74 -5.76 -4.97
CA ALA A 114 -20.85 -4.84 -4.25
C ALA A 114 -20.40 -3.68 -5.16
N SER A 115 -20.23 -2.51 -4.56
CA SER A 115 -19.82 -1.26 -5.22
C SER A 115 -18.66 -0.63 -4.44
N ILE A 116 -17.84 0.19 -5.09
CA ILE A 116 -16.85 0.98 -4.36
C ILE A 116 -17.53 1.92 -3.34
N MET A 117 -18.77 2.34 -3.60
CA MET A 117 -19.55 3.22 -2.73
C MET A 117 -19.82 2.64 -1.34
N ASN A 118 -19.99 1.32 -1.22
CA ASN A 118 -20.16 0.66 0.07
C ASN A 118 -18.89 -0.05 0.54
N ALA A 119 -18.10 -0.60 -0.38
CA ALA A 119 -16.87 -1.29 -0.03
C ALA A 119 -15.80 -0.35 0.54
N VAL A 120 -15.85 0.96 0.27
CA VAL A 120 -14.96 1.97 0.88
C VAL A 120 -14.93 1.90 2.41
N GLY A 121 -16.00 1.40 3.06
CA GLY A 121 -16.05 1.23 4.52
C GLY A 121 -14.93 0.33 5.09
N CYS A 122 -14.24 -0.45 4.24
CA CYS A 122 -13.04 -1.20 4.64
C CYS A 122 -11.86 -0.31 5.06
N CYS A 123 -11.88 1.00 4.78
CA CYS A 123 -10.92 1.94 5.37
C CYS A 123 -11.18 2.27 6.84
N GLY A 124 -12.25 1.73 7.43
CA GLY A 124 -12.60 1.93 8.83
C GLY A 124 -13.41 3.20 9.12
N LEU A 125 -13.68 4.02 8.09
CA LEU A 125 -14.58 5.16 8.18
C LEU A 125 -16.05 4.71 8.04
N GLN A 126 -16.92 5.39 8.77
CA GLN A 126 -18.34 5.09 8.86
C GLN A 126 -19.05 5.54 7.59
N LEU A 127 -19.70 4.60 6.90
CA LEU A 127 -20.40 4.86 5.63
C LEU A 127 -21.46 5.96 5.74
N TYR A 128 -22.13 6.10 6.89
CA TYR A 128 -23.15 7.14 7.11
C TYR A 128 -22.56 8.55 7.30
N SER A 129 -21.24 8.66 7.48
CA SER A 129 -20.52 9.92 7.60
C SER A 129 -19.94 10.39 6.25
N PHE A 130 -20.15 9.64 5.16
CA PHE A 130 -19.79 10.09 3.82
C PHE A 130 -20.82 11.06 3.25
N GLY A 131 -20.32 12.17 2.69
CA GLY A 131 -21.11 13.19 2.00
C GLY A 131 -21.21 12.95 0.49
N GLU A 132 -21.28 14.03 -0.28
CA GLU A 132 -21.36 13.94 -1.74
C GLU A 132 -20.05 13.33 -2.31
N THR A 133 -20.17 12.26 -3.09
CA THR A 133 -19.03 11.63 -3.79
C THR A 133 -18.63 12.48 -5.00
N VAL A 134 -17.33 12.56 -5.27
CA VAL A 134 -16.77 13.36 -6.36
C VAL A 134 -15.96 12.51 -7.34
N SER A 135 -15.88 12.96 -8.58
CA SER A 135 -14.96 12.41 -9.58
C SER A 135 -13.82 13.40 -9.79
N VAL A 136 -12.60 12.99 -9.41
CA VAL A 136 -11.38 13.75 -9.67
C VAL A 136 -10.99 13.46 -11.11
N VAL A 137 -10.93 14.52 -11.92
CA VAL A 137 -10.60 14.40 -13.34
C VAL A 137 -9.11 14.63 -13.53
N MET A 138 -8.50 13.86 -14.43
CA MET A 138 -7.08 13.97 -14.72
C MET A 138 -6.78 15.26 -15.51
N TRP A 139 -5.87 16.07 -14.99
CA TRP A 139 -5.42 17.30 -15.64
C TRP A 139 -4.65 17.04 -16.93
N THR A 140 -4.80 17.97 -17.87
CA THR A 140 -4.00 18.06 -19.11
C THR A 140 -3.33 19.43 -19.17
N GLU A 141 -2.43 19.65 -20.13
CA GLU A 141 -1.72 20.93 -20.26
C GLU A 141 -2.66 22.14 -20.44
N GLY A 142 -3.79 21.96 -21.14
CA GLY A 142 -4.74 23.04 -21.43
C GLY A 142 -6.02 23.03 -20.60
N TRP A 143 -6.26 21.99 -19.79
CA TRP A 143 -7.52 21.84 -19.07
C TRP A 143 -7.30 21.22 -17.69
N GLN A 144 -7.57 22.04 -16.66
CA GLN A 144 -7.29 21.74 -15.26
C GLN A 144 -8.49 22.12 -14.39
N PRO A 145 -9.61 21.38 -14.48
CA PRO A 145 -10.82 21.69 -13.75
C PRO A 145 -10.62 21.51 -12.24
N GLU A 146 -11.27 22.37 -11.45
CA GLU A 146 -11.26 22.35 -9.99
C GLU A 146 -12.67 22.25 -9.36
N SER A 147 -13.72 22.13 -10.17
CA SER A 147 -15.12 22.18 -9.70
C SER A 147 -15.50 21.07 -8.72
N TYR A 148 -14.83 19.92 -8.77
CA TYR A 148 -15.02 18.85 -7.79
C TYR A 148 -14.51 19.24 -6.40
N PHE A 149 -13.56 20.18 -6.31
CA PHE A 149 -12.98 20.62 -5.05
C PHE A 149 -14.00 21.36 -4.17
N ASP A 150 -14.90 22.14 -4.76
CA ASP A 150 -15.95 22.85 -4.00
C ASP A 150 -16.88 21.90 -3.25
N LYS A 151 -17.16 20.73 -3.84
CA LYS A 151 -17.95 19.68 -3.20
C LYS A 151 -17.21 19.02 -2.04
N VAL A 152 -15.90 18.79 -2.21
CA VAL A 152 -15.02 18.30 -1.13
C VAL A 152 -15.02 19.29 0.03
N LEU A 153 -14.88 20.59 -0.25
CA LEU A 153 -14.94 21.63 0.78
C LEU A 153 -16.29 21.65 1.49
N SER A 154 -17.40 21.56 0.75
CA SER A 154 -18.74 21.53 1.34
C SER A 154 -18.93 20.35 2.29
N ASN A 155 -18.45 19.16 1.94
CA ASN A 155 -18.45 18.01 2.83
C ASN A 155 -17.56 18.25 4.06
N PHE A 156 -16.34 18.75 3.85
CA PHE A 156 -15.36 18.99 4.91
C PHE A 156 -15.88 19.98 5.97
N GLU A 157 -16.48 21.09 5.54
CA GLU A 157 -17.11 22.09 6.42
C GLU A 157 -18.26 21.50 7.26
N ARG A 158 -18.97 20.51 6.71
CA ARG A 158 -20.05 19.78 7.40
C ARG A 158 -19.54 18.62 8.25
N GLY A 159 -18.23 18.37 8.26
CA GLY A 159 -17.61 17.25 8.96
C GLY A 159 -17.84 15.90 8.29
N LEU A 160 -18.25 15.85 7.02
CA LEU A 160 -18.48 14.61 6.26
C LEU A 160 -17.22 14.16 5.53
N HIS A 161 -17.02 12.85 5.41
CA HIS A 161 -15.97 12.28 4.56
C HIS A 161 -16.34 12.41 3.09
N THR A 162 -15.35 12.56 2.23
CA THR A 162 -15.56 12.60 0.78
C THR A 162 -14.87 11.41 0.13
N LEU A 163 -15.64 10.56 -0.57
CA LEU A 163 -15.10 9.58 -1.49
C LEU A 163 -14.79 10.28 -2.82
N CYS A 164 -13.52 10.24 -3.21
CA CYS A 164 -13.00 10.75 -4.47
C CYS A 164 -12.74 9.56 -5.41
N LEU A 165 -13.61 9.38 -6.39
CA LEU A 165 -13.40 8.47 -7.51
C LEU A 165 -12.36 9.06 -8.46
N LEU A 166 -11.38 8.28 -8.87
CA LEU A 166 -10.26 8.77 -9.69
C LEU A 166 -10.49 8.44 -11.18
N ASP A 167 -10.01 9.33 -12.04
CA ASP A 167 -10.29 9.26 -13.47
C ASP A 167 -9.71 8.02 -14.15
N ILE A 168 -10.43 7.54 -15.17
CA ILE A 168 -10.02 6.42 -16.02
C ILE A 168 -10.15 6.86 -17.48
N LYS A 169 -9.01 6.91 -18.17
CA LYS A 169 -8.92 7.25 -19.58
C LYS A 169 -8.69 6.00 -20.40
N VAL A 170 -9.72 5.55 -21.11
CA VAL A 170 -9.68 4.36 -21.97
C VAL A 170 -9.85 4.78 -23.41
N LYS A 171 -9.02 4.23 -24.32
CA LYS A 171 -9.11 4.45 -25.77
C LYS A 171 -9.14 5.94 -26.15
N GLU A 172 -8.24 6.75 -25.58
CA GLU A 172 -8.06 8.14 -26.04
C GLU A 172 -7.26 8.17 -27.36
N GLN A 173 -7.63 9.06 -28.28
CA GLN A 173 -6.81 9.37 -29.46
C GLN A 173 -6.01 10.63 -29.17
N THR A 174 -4.75 10.68 -29.59
CA THR A 174 -3.99 11.94 -29.56
C THR A 174 -4.66 12.97 -30.47
N VAL A 175 -4.53 14.26 -30.13
CA VAL A 175 -5.03 15.36 -30.98
C VAL A 175 -4.48 15.23 -32.40
N GLU A 176 -3.24 14.79 -32.55
CA GLU A 176 -2.61 14.54 -33.85
C GLU A 176 -3.28 13.40 -34.64
N ASN A 177 -3.60 12.27 -33.98
CA ASN A 177 -4.30 11.15 -34.62
C ASN A 177 -5.74 11.53 -34.98
N MET A 178 -6.42 12.30 -34.13
CA MET A 178 -7.75 12.83 -34.38
C MET A 178 -7.76 13.78 -35.59
N MET A 179 -6.81 14.71 -35.66
CA MET A 179 -6.65 15.63 -36.80
C MET A 179 -6.31 14.91 -38.11
N LYS A 180 -5.62 13.76 -38.03
CA LYS A 180 -5.24 12.93 -39.19
C LYS A 180 -6.30 11.88 -39.57
N GLY A 181 -7.40 11.76 -38.81
CA GLY A 181 -8.41 10.72 -39.00
C GLY A 181 -7.92 9.29 -38.70
N ASN A 182 -6.80 9.16 -38.00
CA ASN A 182 -6.20 7.86 -37.66
C ASN A 182 -6.83 7.32 -36.38
N LYS A 183 -7.54 6.18 -36.47
CA LYS A 183 -8.10 5.46 -35.31
C LYS A 183 -7.03 4.70 -34.52
N LYS A 184 -6.02 5.40 -34.02
CA LYS A 184 -4.98 4.83 -33.13
C LYS A 184 -5.21 5.31 -31.71
N PHE A 185 -5.48 4.35 -30.83
CA PHE A 185 -5.82 4.59 -29.43
C PHE A 185 -4.61 4.40 -28.52
N GLU A 186 -4.49 5.24 -27.50
CA GLU A 186 -3.50 5.11 -26.44
C GLU A 186 -3.89 3.99 -25.45
N PRO A 187 -2.89 3.39 -24.76
CA PRO A 187 -3.17 2.45 -23.68
C PRO A 187 -4.01 3.12 -22.58
N PRO A 188 -4.82 2.34 -21.85
CA PRO A 188 -5.63 2.89 -20.78
C PRO A 188 -4.76 3.50 -19.69
N ARG A 189 -5.12 4.72 -19.25
CA ARG A 189 -4.46 5.43 -18.17
C ARG A 189 -5.43 5.54 -16.99
N TYR A 190 -4.93 5.22 -15.79
CA TYR A 190 -5.70 5.27 -14.56
C TYR A 190 -5.04 6.28 -13.64
N GLN A 191 -5.83 7.21 -13.11
CA GLN A 191 -5.31 8.19 -12.17
C GLN A 191 -4.98 7.53 -10.82
N THR A 192 -3.80 7.82 -10.30
CA THR A 192 -3.32 7.29 -9.02
C THR A 192 -3.71 8.18 -7.84
N CYS A 193 -3.70 7.64 -6.61
CA CYS A 193 -3.88 8.44 -5.40
C CYS A 193 -2.82 9.54 -5.27
N ALA A 194 -1.58 9.26 -5.66
CA ALA A 194 -0.47 10.22 -5.69
C ALA A 194 -0.75 11.40 -6.64
N GLU A 195 -1.12 11.11 -7.89
CA GLU A 195 -1.50 12.15 -8.86
C GLU A 195 -2.72 12.97 -8.38
N ALA A 196 -3.72 12.32 -7.78
CA ALA A 196 -4.87 13.01 -7.23
C ALA A 196 -4.49 13.93 -6.06
N ALA A 197 -3.64 13.46 -5.14
CA ALA A 197 -3.12 14.25 -4.02
C ALA A 197 -2.34 15.48 -4.51
N GLU A 198 -1.49 15.33 -5.52
CA GLU A 198 -0.81 16.46 -6.16
C GLU A 198 -1.79 17.49 -6.73
N GLN A 199 -2.87 17.04 -7.40
CA GLN A 199 -3.89 17.96 -7.93
C GLN A 199 -4.57 18.72 -6.79
N PHE A 200 -4.92 18.05 -5.69
CA PHE A 200 -5.52 18.71 -4.52
C PHE A 200 -4.60 19.78 -3.93
N LEU A 201 -3.30 19.51 -3.79
CA LEU A 201 -2.33 20.49 -3.29
C LEU A 201 -2.20 21.70 -4.22
N LYS A 202 -2.07 21.46 -5.53
CA LYS A 202 -2.00 22.54 -6.54
C LYS A 202 -3.27 23.39 -6.56
N ILE A 203 -4.45 22.81 -6.32
CA ILE A 203 -5.70 23.58 -6.17
C ILE A 203 -5.62 24.45 -4.92
N CYS A 204 -5.16 23.93 -3.78
CA CYS A 204 -5.03 24.76 -2.58
C CYS A 204 -4.02 25.89 -2.74
N GLU A 205 -2.87 25.66 -3.39
CA GLU A 205 -1.91 26.72 -3.73
C GLU A 205 -2.58 27.82 -4.56
N ARG A 206 -3.29 27.46 -5.64
CA ARG A 206 -4.04 28.42 -6.47
C ARG A 206 -5.10 29.19 -5.71
N ARG A 207 -5.79 28.55 -4.77
CA ARG A 207 -6.81 29.22 -3.94
C ARG A 207 -6.18 30.17 -2.95
N GLN A 208 -5.05 29.80 -2.34
CA GLN A 208 -4.28 30.70 -1.48
C GLN A 208 -3.79 31.94 -2.25
N GLU A 209 -3.27 31.77 -3.47
CA GLU A 209 -2.88 32.89 -4.35
C GLU A 209 -4.05 33.82 -4.70
N ARG A 210 -5.26 33.26 -4.86
CA ARG A 210 -6.51 34.00 -5.09
C ARG A 210 -7.16 34.55 -3.82
N ASN A 211 -6.58 34.27 -2.65
CA ASN A 211 -7.13 34.65 -1.35
C ASN A 211 -8.53 34.05 -1.07
N GLU A 212 -8.76 32.83 -1.58
CA GLU A 212 -9.95 32.00 -1.38
C GLU A 212 -9.74 31.00 -0.22
N PRO A 213 -10.79 30.58 0.50
CA PRO A 213 -10.66 29.62 1.60
C PRO A 213 -10.21 28.24 1.12
N CYS A 214 -9.14 27.69 1.71
CA CYS A 214 -8.71 26.28 1.59
C CYS A 214 -8.48 25.71 3.00
N PRO A 215 -9.48 25.08 3.65
CA PRO A 215 -9.28 24.39 4.92
C PRO A 215 -8.46 23.11 4.79
N ILE A 216 -8.32 22.58 3.57
CA ILE A 216 -7.44 21.47 3.26
C ILE A 216 -6.00 21.98 3.22
N THR A 217 -5.09 21.25 3.85
CA THR A 217 -3.68 21.59 4.01
C THR A 217 -2.80 20.38 3.70
N LEU A 218 -1.48 20.59 3.68
CA LEU A 218 -0.48 19.52 3.53
C LEU A 218 -0.66 18.40 4.56
N GLU A 219 -1.08 18.76 5.78
CA GLU A 219 -1.28 17.85 6.92
C GLU A 219 -2.68 17.24 6.97
N THR A 220 -3.57 17.60 6.04
CA THR A 220 -4.93 17.04 6.03
C THR A 220 -4.85 15.52 5.85
N PRO A 221 -5.47 14.73 6.74
CA PRO A 221 -5.42 13.29 6.62
C PRO A 221 -6.15 12.85 5.36
N VAL A 222 -5.63 11.83 4.70
CA VAL A 222 -6.28 11.15 3.59
C VAL A 222 -6.17 9.65 3.76
N VAL A 223 -7.03 8.91 3.05
CA VAL A 223 -6.92 7.46 2.92
C VAL A 223 -6.92 7.09 1.46
N GLY A 224 -5.82 6.50 0.99
CA GLY A 224 -5.72 5.89 -0.33
C GLY A 224 -6.22 4.45 -0.25
N LEU A 225 -7.05 4.05 -1.21
CA LEU A 225 -7.47 2.66 -1.37
C LEU A 225 -7.17 2.22 -2.80
N ALA A 226 -6.60 1.03 -2.92
CA ALA A 226 -6.32 0.39 -4.19
C ALA A 226 -6.87 -1.03 -4.21
N ARG A 227 -7.49 -1.40 -5.34
CA ARG A 227 -7.97 -2.76 -5.62
C ARG A 227 -8.88 -3.28 -4.51
N VAL A 228 -9.86 -2.46 -4.12
CA VAL A 228 -10.82 -2.79 -3.05
C VAL A 228 -11.63 -4.03 -3.45
N GLY A 229 -11.65 -5.04 -2.58
CA GLY A 229 -12.27 -6.35 -2.84
C GLY A 229 -11.30 -7.42 -3.37
N TRP A 230 -10.07 -7.05 -3.70
CA TRP A 230 -9.08 -7.96 -4.29
C TRP A 230 -8.20 -8.60 -3.23
N LYS A 231 -7.52 -9.71 -3.58
CA LYS A 231 -6.58 -10.39 -2.66
C LYS A 231 -5.40 -9.51 -2.26
N ASP A 232 -4.96 -8.65 -3.16
CA ASP A 232 -3.85 -7.72 -3.01
C ASP A 232 -4.34 -6.28 -2.77
N GLN A 233 -5.55 -6.12 -2.22
CA GLN A 233 -6.09 -4.85 -1.76
C GLN A 233 -5.07 -4.11 -0.88
N HIS A 234 -4.89 -2.82 -1.15
CA HIS A 234 -3.97 -1.96 -0.42
C HIS A 234 -4.73 -0.75 0.12
N ILE A 235 -4.63 -0.49 1.42
CA ILE A 235 -5.23 0.68 2.08
C ILE A 235 -4.14 1.35 2.90
N THR A 236 -3.98 2.66 2.72
CA THR A 236 -2.98 3.46 3.43
C THR A 236 -3.60 4.78 3.86
N SER A 237 -3.54 5.09 5.15
CA SER A 237 -3.77 6.45 5.64
C SER A 237 -2.45 7.18 5.85
N CYS A 238 -2.41 8.45 5.45
CA CYS A 238 -1.26 9.35 5.63
C CYS A 238 -1.74 10.80 5.48
N THR A 239 -0.84 11.78 5.54
CA THR A 239 -1.17 13.17 5.19
C THR A 239 -1.33 13.34 3.68
N LEU A 240 -2.01 14.41 3.26
CA LEU A 240 -2.17 14.75 1.85
C LEU A 240 -0.81 14.94 1.15
N GLN A 241 0.17 15.55 1.85
CA GLN A 241 1.54 15.68 1.36
C GLN A 241 2.22 14.33 1.20
N GLU A 242 2.15 13.44 2.18
CA GLU A 242 2.75 12.11 2.10
C GLU A 242 2.15 11.31 0.93
N MET A 243 0.83 11.39 0.72
CA MET A 243 0.12 10.66 -0.33
C MET A 243 0.65 10.95 -1.74
N THR A 244 1.22 12.14 -1.99
CA THR A 244 1.84 12.50 -3.28
C THR A 244 2.96 11.55 -3.70
N SER A 245 3.55 10.83 -2.75
CA SER A 245 4.69 9.94 -2.97
C SER A 245 4.38 8.47 -2.66
N VAL A 246 3.16 8.14 -2.25
CA VAL A 246 2.77 6.77 -1.88
C VAL A 246 2.50 5.94 -3.13
N ASP A 247 3.24 4.84 -3.28
CA ASP A 247 2.95 3.80 -4.27
C ASP A 247 1.87 2.84 -3.75
N MET A 248 0.66 3.02 -4.25
CA MET A 248 -0.51 2.18 -3.95
C MET A 248 -0.56 0.89 -4.81
N GLY A 249 0.40 0.72 -5.72
CA GLY A 249 0.46 -0.38 -6.68
C GLY A 249 -0.42 -0.17 -7.92
N PRO A 250 -0.83 -1.26 -8.59
CA PRO A 250 -1.67 -1.19 -9.79
C PRO A 250 -3.09 -0.62 -9.55
N PRO A 251 -3.76 -0.06 -10.56
CA PRO A 251 -5.15 0.38 -10.44
C PRO A 251 -6.10 -0.78 -10.08
N LEU A 252 -7.32 -0.53 -9.59
CA LEU A 252 -8.01 0.76 -9.48
C LEU A 252 -7.81 1.44 -8.15
N HIS A 253 -7.70 2.78 -8.17
CA HIS A 253 -7.48 3.60 -6.98
C HIS A 253 -8.70 4.49 -6.69
N CYS A 254 -8.98 4.71 -5.41
CA CYS A 254 -9.81 5.82 -4.94
C CYS A 254 -9.15 6.51 -3.75
N LEU A 255 -9.52 7.76 -3.51
CA LEU A 255 -9.00 8.55 -2.39
C LEU A 255 -10.16 8.96 -1.49
N VAL A 256 -9.97 8.95 -0.19
CA VAL A 256 -10.93 9.49 0.78
C VAL A 256 -10.30 10.66 1.51
N ILE A 257 -11.03 11.76 1.58
CA ILE A 257 -10.71 12.93 2.40
C ILE A 257 -11.67 12.90 3.60
N PRO A 258 -11.23 12.47 4.79
CA PRO A 258 -12.08 12.43 5.97
C PRO A 258 -12.48 13.84 6.41
N GLY A 259 -13.76 14.01 6.76
CA GLY A 259 -14.22 15.14 7.56
C GLY A 259 -13.90 14.94 9.05
N LYS A 260 -14.88 15.21 9.92
CA LYS A 260 -14.73 15.05 11.37
C LYS A 260 -14.84 13.56 11.73
N MET A 261 -13.76 12.98 12.26
CA MET A 261 -13.72 11.57 12.64
C MET A 261 -14.18 11.34 14.08
N HIS A 262 -14.90 10.24 14.28
CA HIS A 262 -15.18 9.66 15.60
C HIS A 262 -13.89 9.02 16.16
N PRO A 263 -13.68 8.94 17.50
CA PRO A 263 -12.48 8.31 18.07
C PRO A 263 -12.19 6.89 17.55
N LEU A 264 -13.24 6.08 17.33
CA LEU A 264 -13.11 4.76 16.72
C LEU A 264 -12.56 4.81 15.28
N GLU A 265 -12.93 5.83 14.51
CA GLU A 265 -12.42 6.03 13.16
C GLU A 265 -10.95 6.47 13.18
N GLU A 266 -10.54 7.28 14.15
CA GLU A 266 -9.13 7.65 14.36
C GLU A 266 -8.27 6.44 14.74
N GLU A 267 -8.79 5.54 15.58
CA GLU A 267 -8.13 4.27 15.91
C GLU A 267 -8.01 3.37 14.68
N MET A 268 -9.09 3.22 13.90
CA MET A 268 -9.08 2.44 12.65
C MET A 268 -8.16 3.03 11.59
N LYS A 269 -8.13 4.37 11.48
CA LYS A 269 -7.19 5.09 10.63
C LYS A 269 -5.75 4.75 11.02
N THR A 270 -5.43 4.81 12.32
CA THR A 270 -4.10 4.44 12.82
C THR A 270 -3.76 2.98 12.52
N ALA A 271 -4.73 2.07 12.60
CA ALA A 271 -4.53 0.66 12.24
C ALA A 271 -4.32 0.44 10.72
N THR A 272 -4.81 1.36 9.88
CA THR A 272 -4.68 1.34 8.41
C THR A 272 -3.56 2.24 7.89
N THR A 273 -2.92 3.04 8.75
CA THR A 273 -1.65 3.72 8.48
C THR A 273 -0.54 2.68 8.38
N LYS A 274 -0.31 2.13 7.18
CA LYS A 274 0.94 1.43 6.85
C LYS A 274 1.76 2.33 5.95
N MET A 275 2.38 3.36 6.54
CA MET A 275 3.46 4.03 5.84
C MET A 275 4.57 3.00 5.58
N PRO A 276 5.16 2.99 4.37
CA PRO A 276 6.24 2.07 4.08
C PRO A 276 7.39 2.33 5.05
N LEU A 277 7.81 1.31 5.79
CA LEU A 277 8.94 1.42 6.72
C LEU A 277 10.19 1.87 5.96
N LYS A 278 10.87 2.89 6.50
CA LYS A 278 12.18 3.29 5.99
C LYS A 278 13.25 2.28 6.39
N LYS A 279 14.36 2.27 5.67
CA LYS A 279 15.45 1.30 5.86
C LYS A 279 16.72 2.00 6.27
N ALA A 280 17.41 1.49 7.28
CA ALA A 280 18.76 1.90 7.63
C ALA A 280 19.69 0.68 7.57
N VAL A 281 20.88 0.81 6.97
CA VAL A 281 21.83 -0.30 6.84
C VAL A 281 23.16 0.05 7.49
N PHE A 282 23.52 -0.70 8.54
CA PHE A 282 24.72 -0.44 9.35
C PHE A 282 25.58 -1.68 9.54
N GLY A 283 26.90 -1.50 9.50
CA GLY A 283 27.90 -2.47 9.97
C GLY A 283 28.40 -2.06 11.35
N ILE A 284 28.03 -2.85 12.37
CA ILE A 284 28.32 -2.59 13.80
C ILE A 284 29.14 -3.79 14.33
N GLN A 285 30.23 -4.11 13.64
CA GLN A 285 31.03 -5.32 13.89
C GLN A 285 30.22 -6.60 13.62
N CYS A 286 30.05 -7.49 14.61
CA CYS A 286 29.28 -8.72 14.47
C CYS A 286 27.78 -8.43 14.35
N PHE A 287 27.15 -8.93 13.30
CA PHE A 287 25.74 -8.63 13.03
C PHE A 287 24.76 -9.17 14.08
N TRP A 288 25.13 -10.17 14.91
CA TRP A 288 24.23 -10.75 15.91
C TRP A 288 24.01 -9.78 17.08
N GLY A 289 25.10 -9.15 17.52
CA GLY A 289 25.05 -8.05 18.49
C GLY A 289 24.36 -6.83 17.89
N ALA A 290 24.71 -6.48 16.65
CA ALA A 290 24.12 -5.36 15.93
C ALA A 290 22.60 -5.46 15.74
N GLU A 291 22.12 -6.64 15.33
CA GLU A 291 20.71 -6.88 15.00
C GLU A 291 19.83 -6.70 16.23
N SER A 292 20.24 -7.32 17.34
CA SER A 292 19.55 -7.17 18.62
C SER A 292 19.68 -5.75 19.19
N SER A 293 20.83 -5.10 19.03
CA SER A 293 21.05 -3.72 19.46
C SER A 293 20.11 -2.75 18.75
N LEU A 294 19.98 -2.85 17.42
CA LEU A 294 19.06 -2.01 16.64
C LEU A 294 17.59 -2.33 16.95
N ALA A 295 17.25 -3.61 17.17
CA ALA A 295 15.89 -4.00 17.53
C ALA A 295 15.42 -3.46 18.91
N LYS A 296 16.36 -3.07 19.79
CA LYS A 296 16.06 -2.38 21.07
C LYS A 296 15.60 -0.93 20.90
N VAL A 297 15.83 -0.32 19.73
CA VAL A 297 15.40 1.05 19.49
C VAL A 297 13.88 1.09 19.27
N ASP A 298 13.18 1.90 20.05
CA ASP A 298 11.76 2.14 19.83
C ASP A 298 11.55 2.79 18.45
N GLY A 299 10.54 2.32 17.70
CA GLY A 299 10.33 2.70 16.29
C GLY A 299 11.04 1.80 15.28
N VAL A 300 12.05 1.01 15.67
CA VAL A 300 12.57 -0.07 14.81
C VAL A 300 11.60 -1.25 14.86
N ILE A 301 11.06 -1.63 13.70
CA ILE A 301 10.00 -2.63 13.57
C ILE A 301 10.57 -3.99 13.18
N ARG A 302 11.50 -4.04 12.22
CA ARG A 302 12.15 -5.29 11.79
C ARG A 302 13.66 -5.10 11.65
N THR A 303 14.40 -6.18 11.83
CA THR A 303 15.84 -6.23 11.57
C THR A 303 16.17 -7.52 10.82
N ARG A 304 17.21 -7.51 10.00
CA ARG A 304 17.77 -8.74 9.41
C ARG A 304 19.26 -8.62 9.17
N CYS A 305 19.98 -9.72 9.37
CA CYS A 305 21.40 -9.85 9.12
C CYS A 305 21.68 -10.02 7.62
N GLY A 306 22.78 -9.45 7.14
CA GLY A 306 23.20 -9.59 5.75
C GLY A 306 24.64 -9.17 5.50
N TYR A 307 25.00 -9.17 4.22
CA TYR A 307 26.30 -8.79 3.69
C TYR A 307 26.13 -7.67 2.67
N ALA A 308 26.93 -6.61 2.81
CA ALA A 308 26.90 -5.49 1.88
C ALA A 308 28.21 -4.67 1.89
N GLY A 309 28.31 -3.72 0.97
CA GLY A 309 29.42 -2.77 0.87
C GLY A 309 30.54 -3.21 -0.08
N GLY A 310 30.59 -4.50 -0.42
CA GLY A 310 31.46 -5.08 -1.44
C GLY A 310 30.80 -5.13 -2.83
N THR A 311 31.47 -5.81 -3.75
CA THR A 311 31.12 -5.93 -5.17
C THR A 311 30.94 -7.39 -5.60
N THR A 312 31.45 -8.34 -4.83
CA THR A 312 31.35 -9.78 -5.14
C THR A 312 29.87 -10.22 -5.11
N PRO A 313 29.36 -10.92 -6.14
CA PRO A 313 27.98 -11.38 -6.14
C PRO A 313 27.77 -12.56 -5.19
N ASN A 314 26.60 -12.60 -4.55
CA ASN A 314 26.13 -13.72 -3.72
C ASN A 314 27.14 -14.17 -2.63
N PRO A 315 27.61 -13.27 -1.75
CA PRO A 315 28.45 -13.63 -0.61
C PRO A 315 27.73 -14.60 0.31
N THR A 316 28.51 -15.47 0.96
CA THR A 316 28.08 -16.32 2.08
C THR A 316 28.98 -16.04 3.27
N TYR A 317 28.60 -16.48 4.47
CA TYR A 317 29.45 -16.28 5.65
C TYR A 317 30.88 -16.82 5.45
N GLN A 318 31.01 -18.00 4.81
CA GLN A 318 32.30 -18.64 4.56
C GLN A 318 33.08 -18.02 3.39
N ALA A 319 32.38 -17.33 2.48
CA ALA A 319 32.94 -16.72 1.28
C ALA A 319 32.44 -15.27 1.11
N ILE A 320 32.65 -14.45 2.14
CA ILE A 320 32.14 -13.06 2.20
C ILE A 320 32.88 -12.09 1.25
N ALA A 321 34.12 -12.44 0.87
CA ALA A 321 34.99 -11.64 0.02
C ALA A 321 35.18 -10.19 0.51
N ASP A 322 34.72 -9.20 -0.26
CA ASP A 322 34.87 -7.77 0.01
C ASP A 322 33.67 -7.14 0.73
N HIS A 323 32.70 -7.94 1.16
CA HIS A 323 31.54 -7.49 1.93
C HIS A 323 31.81 -7.40 3.43
N THR A 324 30.97 -6.63 4.09
CA THR A 324 30.91 -6.44 5.54
C THR A 324 29.61 -7.05 6.06
N GLU A 325 29.62 -7.61 7.27
CA GLU A 325 28.41 -7.94 8.02
C GLU A 325 27.64 -6.66 8.34
N VAL A 326 26.38 -6.63 7.92
CA VAL A 326 25.49 -5.49 8.13
C VAL A 326 24.14 -5.96 8.63
N VAL A 327 23.41 -5.02 9.20
CA VAL A 327 22.00 -5.19 9.56
C VAL A 327 21.17 -4.18 8.79
N GLU A 328 20.14 -4.66 8.10
CA GLU A 328 19.05 -3.80 7.61
C GLU A 328 18.02 -3.67 8.74
N ALA A 329 17.80 -2.45 9.23
CA ALA A 329 16.72 -2.12 10.15
C ALA A 329 15.60 -1.42 9.37
N GLN A 330 14.39 -1.97 9.45
CA GLN A 330 13.18 -1.31 8.96
C GLN A 330 12.52 -0.59 10.12
N TYR A 331 12.32 0.71 9.99
CA TYR A 331 11.85 1.58 11.05
C TYR A 331 10.70 2.48 10.58
N ASP A 332 9.86 2.84 11.54
CA ASP A 332 8.81 3.82 11.39
C ASP A 332 9.40 5.20 11.66
N ASP A 333 9.47 6.05 10.63
CA ASP A 333 10.08 7.37 10.71
C ASP A 333 9.23 8.41 11.44
N GLN A 334 7.97 8.09 11.74
CA GLN A 334 7.15 8.86 12.67
C GLN A 334 7.52 8.59 14.13
N LEU A 335 8.09 7.41 14.42
CA LEU A 335 8.51 7.01 15.76
C LEU A 335 10.00 7.24 16.03
N VAL A 336 10.86 7.05 15.01
CA VAL A 336 12.31 7.20 15.15
C VAL A 336 12.95 7.80 13.90
N SER A 337 13.74 8.85 14.08
CA SER A 337 14.48 9.47 12.97
C SER A 337 15.76 8.73 12.62
N TYR A 338 16.22 8.89 11.37
CA TYR A 338 17.52 8.35 10.94
C TYR A 338 18.70 8.91 11.76
N ASP A 339 18.64 10.19 12.18
CA ASP A 339 19.62 10.78 13.11
C ASP A 339 19.69 10.02 14.45
N THR A 340 18.53 9.61 14.97
CA THR A 340 18.48 8.81 16.21
C THR A 340 19.15 7.46 16.01
N LEU A 341 18.92 6.81 14.85
CA LEU A 341 19.59 5.56 14.50
C LEU A 341 21.10 5.74 14.32
N LEU A 342 21.57 6.85 13.73
CA LEU A 342 22.99 7.19 13.63
C LEU A 342 23.62 7.39 15.02
N ARG A 343 22.94 8.11 15.94
CA ARG A 343 23.41 8.25 17.32
C ARG A 343 23.54 6.90 18.02
N HIS A 344 22.56 6.02 17.85
CA HIS A 344 22.60 4.65 18.36
C HIS A 344 23.78 3.87 17.75
N PHE A 345 23.97 3.95 16.43
CA PHE A 345 25.09 3.34 15.72
C PHE A 345 26.45 3.75 16.33
N TRP A 346 26.68 5.04 16.55
CA TRP A 346 27.95 5.54 17.10
C TRP A 346 28.19 5.15 18.56
N GLN A 347 27.14 4.84 19.32
CA GLN A 347 27.20 4.39 20.72
C GLN A 347 27.33 2.87 20.84
N ALA A 348 26.91 2.12 19.82
CA ALA A 348 26.82 0.66 19.87
C ALA A 348 28.18 -0.05 19.78
N HIS A 349 29.22 0.60 19.26
CA HIS A 349 30.57 0.06 19.15
C HIS A 349 31.64 1.15 19.20
N ASP A 350 32.91 0.76 19.37
CA ASP A 350 34.04 1.66 19.17
C ASP A 350 34.40 1.76 17.68
N PRO A 351 34.19 2.92 17.02
CA PRO A 351 34.50 3.08 15.60
C PRO A 351 36.00 3.24 15.30
N THR A 352 36.85 3.34 16.32
CA THR A 352 38.32 3.45 16.15
C THR A 352 39.02 2.09 16.19
N LEU A 353 38.30 1.03 16.57
CA LEU A 353 38.88 -0.30 16.70
C LEU A 353 39.07 -0.92 15.31
N HIS A 354 40.32 -1.26 15.00
CA HIS A 354 40.63 -1.98 13.77
C HIS A 354 40.00 -3.37 13.75
N ARG A 355 39.25 -3.67 12.69
CA ARG A 355 38.59 -4.96 12.46
C ARG A 355 38.84 -5.45 11.04
N LYS A 356 38.76 -6.77 10.86
CA LYS A 356 38.72 -7.38 9.50
C LYS A 356 37.55 -6.79 8.72
N LYS A 357 37.65 -6.80 7.38
CA LYS A 357 36.62 -6.27 6.48
C LYS A 357 35.20 -6.73 6.85
N GLN A 358 35.05 -8.03 7.14
CA GLN A 358 33.80 -8.64 7.59
C GLN A 358 33.15 -7.95 8.80
N TYR A 359 33.92 -7.44 9.76
CA TYR A 359 33.42 -6.82 10.99
C TYR A 359 33.71 -5.31 11.04
N GLN A 360 33.95 -4.69 9.88
CA GLN A 360 34.28 -3.27 9.81
C GLN A 360 33.06 -2.41 10.15
N SER A 361 33.30 -1.24 10.74
CA SER A 361 32.23 -0.25 10.93
C SER A 361 31.80 0.35 9.59
N ALA A 362 30.49 0.39 9.32
CA ALA A 362 29.96 0.87 8.04
C ALA A 362 28.62 1.59 8.19
N ILE A 363 28.43 2.68 7.44
CA ILE A 363 27.12 3.30 7.21
C ILE A 363 26.82 3.20 5.71
N LEU A 364 25.76 2.47 5.35
CA LEU A 364 25.36 2.27 3.96
C LEU A 364 24.04 3.00 3.69
N TYR A 365 24.11 4.19 3.09
CA TYR A 365 22.93 5.03 2.86
C TYR A 365 22.10 4.53 1.66
N THR A 366 20.76 4.61 1.79
CA THR A 366 19.82 4.17 0.74
C THR A 366 19.34 5.28 -0.18
N ASP A 367 19.43 6.52 0.27
CA ASP A 367 18.95 7.72 -0.42
C ASP A 367 19.82 8.95 -0.10
N ASP A 368 19.54 10.08 -0.74
CA ASP A 368 20.32 11.30 -0.61
C ASP A 368 20.12 12.00 0.75
N GLU A 369 18.96 11.84 1.39
CA GLU A 369 18.71 12.37 2.73
C GLU A 369 19.62 11.68 3.75
N GLN A 370 19.66 10.34 3.72
CA GLN A 370 20.55 9.54 4.55
C GLN A 370 22.02 9.84 4.28
N LYS A 371 22.40 10.09 3.03
CA LYS A 371 23.78 10.47 2.68
C LYS A 371 24.21 11.73 3.43
N VAL A 372 23.41 12.79 3.34
CA VAL A 372 23.71 14.08 3.99
C VAL A 372 23.81 13.92 5.51
N LEU A 373 22.85 13.21 6.12
CA LEU A 373 22.83 12.97 7.57
C LEU A 373 24.01 12.09 8.02
N ALA A 374 24.32 11.04 7.27
CA ALA A 374 25.43 10.13 7.57
C ALA A 374 26.78 10.85 7.51
N GLU A 375 27.05 11.60 6.43
CA GLU A 375 28.29 12.38 6.25
C GLU A 375 28.44 13.44 7.34
N ALA A 376 27.36 14.16 7.68
CA ALA A 376 27.37 15.13 8.77
C ALA A 376 27.67 14.48 10.13
N SER A 377 27.06 13.33 10.42
CA SER A 377 27.32 12.58 11.66
C SER A 377 28.75 12.04 11.73
N TYR A 378 29.29 11.57 10.60
CA TYR A 378 30.66 11.08 10.47
C TYR A 378 31.68 12.18 10.76
N GLU A 379 31.52 13.35 10.14
CA GLU A 379 32.43 14.49 10.36
C GLU A 379 32.39 15.01 11.80
N LYS A 380 31.24 14.92 12.46
CA LYS A 380 31.13 15.25 13.89
C LYS A 380 31.97 14.29 14.75
N VAL A 381 31.83 12.98 14.56
CA VAL A 381 32.58 11.98 15.34
C VAL A 381 34.07 12.02 15.01
N LYS A 382 34.44 12.24 13.75
CA LYS A 382 35.85 12.33 13.31
C LYS A 382 36.63 13.45 14.00
N LYS A 383 35.97 14.58 14.31
CA LYS A 383 36.58 15.68 15.08
C LYS A 383 36.94 15.25 16.50
N GLU A 384 36.12 14.40 17.12
CA GLU A 384 36.35 13.89 18.47
C GLU A 384 37.31 12.69 18.48
N LYS A 385 37.24 11.85 17.43
CA LYS A 385 38.02 10.62 17.24
C LYS A 385 38.68 10.63 15.86
N PRO A 386 39.90 11.17 15.70
CA PRO A 386 40.54 11.32 14.38
C PRO A 386 40.80 10.01 13.63
N ASN A 387 40.90 8.88 14.35
CA ASN A 387 41.26 7.56 13.81
C ASN A 387 40.04 6.64 13.65
N ILE A 388 38.85 7.16 13.31
CA ILE A 388 37.70 6.31 13.00
C ILE A 388 37.92 5.53 11.70
N GLU A 389 37.55 4.24 11.69
CA GLU A 389 37.62 3.35 10.52
C GLU A 389 36.28 3.14 9.82
N THR A 390 35.23 3.81 10.30
CA THR A 390 33.91 3.77 9.68
C THR A 390 33.98 4.30 8.26
N TYR A 391 33.38 3.57 7.31
CA TYR A 391 33.18 4.10 5.97
C TYR A 391 31.70 4.41 5.72
N VAL A 392 31.44 5.50 5.00
CA VAL A 392 30.11 5.92 4.55
C VAL A 392 30.04 5.70 3.04
N LYS A 393 29.07 4.92 2.56
CA LYS A 393 28.96 4.56 1.13
C LYS A 393 27.50 4.35 0.73
N LYS A 394 27.15 4.56 -0.55
CA LYS A 394 25.83 4.17 -1.07
C LYS A 394 25.64 2.66 -0.95
N LEU A 395 24.49 2.22 -0.48
CA LEU A 395 24.08 0.83 -0.57
C LEU A 395 23.80 0.48 -2.05
N ASP A 396 24.59 -0.43 -2.61
CA ASP A 396 24.35 -0.97 -3.94
C ASP A 396 23.38 -2.16 -3.88
N LYS A 397 23.79 -3.21 -3.16
CA LYS A 397 22.96 -4.40 -2.92
C LYS A 397 23.13 -4.93 -1.51
N PHE A 398 22.03 -5.37 -0.92
CA PHE A 398 21.98 -6.11 0.34
C PHE A 398 21.78 -7.59 0.03
N TYR A 399 22.67 -8.44 0.56
CA TYR A 399 22.53 -9.90 0.48
C TYR A 399 22.11 -10.41 1.85
N GLU A 400 20.95 -11.02 1.95
CA GLU A 400 20.48 -11.61 3.20
C GLU A 400 21.41 -12.74 3.64
N ALA A 401 21.79 -12.74 4.92
CA ALA A 401 22.60 -13.81 5.51
C ALA A 401 21.75 -15.06 5.73
N GLU A 402 22.42 -16.20 5.80
CA GLU A 402 21.80 -17.51 5.95
C GLU A 402 20.88 -17.59 7.19
N ASP A 403 19.84 -18.41 7.12
CA ASP A 403 18.77 -18.48 8.13
C ASP A 403 19.29 -18.63 9.57
N TYR A 404 20.37 -19.38 9.78
CA TYR A 404 20.95 -19.62 11.11
C TYR A 404 21.63 -18.37 11.70
N HIS A 405 21.85 -17.32 10.91
CA HIS A 405 22.39 -16.04 11.38
C HIS A 405 21.30 -15.05 11.84
N GLN A 406 20.03 -15.32 11.56
CA GLN A 406 18.92 -14.40 11.81
C GLN A 406 18.43 -14.57 13.25
N LYS A 407 18.18 -13.49 14.00
CA LYS A 407 17.63 -13.57 15.37
C LYS A 407 18.40 -14.53 16.28
N TYR A 408 19.72 -14.40 16.31
CA TYR A 408 20.64 -15.32 17.00
C TYR A 408 20.21 -15.68 18.43
N TRP A 409 19.83 -14.69 19.25
CA TRP A 409 19.43 -14.91 20.64
C TRP A 409 18.14 -15.72 20.75
N LEU A 410 17.18 -15.46 19.86
CA LEU A 410 15.94 -16.20 19.78
C LEU A 410 16.19 -17.67 19.38
N GLN A 411 16.97 -17.92 18.33
CA GLN A 411 17.29 -19.29 17.91
C GLN A 411 18.08 -20.05 18.97
N CYS A 412 18.94 -19.35 19.70
CA CYS A 412 19.67 -19.89 20.84
C CYS A 412 18.73 -20.36 21.98
N GLN A 413 17.55 -19.78 22.12
CA GLN A 413 16.55 -20.13 23.14
C GLN A 413 15.56 -21.17 22.61
N ASN A 414 16.01 -22.43 22.54
CA ASN A 414 15.27 -23.56 21.96
C ASN A 414 13.80 -23.67 22.40
N ARG A 415 13.50 -23.44 23.70
CA ARG A 415 12.13 -23.52 24.21
C ARG A 415 11.25 -22.42 23.60
N ILE A 416 11.72 -21.18 23.64
CA ILE A 416 11.01 -20.00 23.13
C ILE A 416 10.85 -20.10 21.61
N HIS A 417 11.93 -20.44 20.91
CA HIS A 417 11.91 -20.59 19.45
C HIS A 417 10.89 -21.64 18.98
N LYS A 418 10.84 -22.81 19.66
CA LYS A 418 9.86 -23.86 19.35
C LYS A 418 8.42 -23.45 19.68
N GLU A 419 8.21 -22.70 20.76
CA GLU A 419 6.87 -22.26 21.16
C GLU A 419 6.32 -21.19 20.21
N LEU A 420 7.18 -20.30 19.69
CA LEU A 420 6.79 -19.33 18.66
C LEU A 420 6.50 -19.99 17.29
N ASN A 421 7.13 -21.13 17.00
CA ASN A 421 6.89 -21.95 15.81
C ASN A 421 6.91 -21.14 14.48
N LEU A 422 7.86 -20.22 14.35
CA LEU A 422 8.03 -19.38 13.17
C LEU A 422 8.79 -20.14 12.07
N THR A 423 8.38 -19.97 10.82
CA THR A 423 9.18 -20.36 9.66
C THR A 423 10.42 -19.47 9.52
N ASN A 424 11.43 -19.90 8.75
CA ASN A 424 12.63 -19.09 8.51
C ASN A 424 12.30 -17.72 7.92
N LYS A 425 11.33 -17.67 6.99
CA LYS A 425 10.84 -16.40 6.42
C LYS A 425 10.19 -15.51 7.48
N GLU A 426 9.34 -16.07 8.33
CA GLU A 426 8.72 -15.31 9.42
C GLU A 426 9.76 -14.85 10.45
N LEU A 427 10.81 -15.64 10.72
CA LEU A 427 11.88 -15.25 11.63
C LEU A 427 12.63 -13.98 11.15
N VAL A 428 12.77 -13.82 9.84
CA VAL A 428 13.39 -12.65 9.20
C VAL A 428 12.42 -11.47 9.13
N GLU A 429 11.20 -11.70 8.67
CA GLU A 429 10.24 -10.63 8.34
C GLU A 429 9.35 -10.20 9.51
N SER A 430 9.34 -10.90 10.64
CA SER A 430 8.39 -10.65 11.73
C SER A 430 8.86 -9.57 12.71
N PRO A 431 8.01 -8.56 13.01
CA PRO A 431 8.25 -7.63 14.11
C PRO A 431 8.36 -8.33 15.47
N LEU A 432 7.55 -9.38 15.68
CA LEU A 432 7.62 -10.21 16.88
C LEU A 432 9.01 -10.82 17.04
N ALA A 433 9.54 -11.46 15.99
CA ALA A 433 10.85 -12.09 16.04
C ALA A 433 11.96 -11.07 16.36
N ALA A 434 11.93 -9.89 15.73
CA ALA A 434 12.87 -8.82 16.00
C ALA A 434 12.84 -8.36 17.46
N LYS A 435 11.65 -8.12 18.02
CA LYS A 435 11.51 -7.66 19.42
C LYS A 435 11.81 -8.76 20.43
N ILE A 436 11.40 -10.01 20.22
CA ILE A 436 11.77 -11.11 21.12
C ILE A 436 13.30 -11.30 21.13
N ASN A 437 13.95 -11.25 19.96
CA ASN A 437 15.42 -11.27 19.89
C ASN A 437 16.06 -10.12 20.70
N ALA A 438 15.46 -8.93 20.70
CA ALA A 438 15.91 -7.81 21.52
C ALA A 438 15.75 -8.07 23.03
N TYR A 439 14.60 -8.59 23.48
CA TYR A 439 14.39 -8.96 24.89
C TYR A 439 15.37 -10.01 25.37
N LEU A 440 15.63 -11.02 24.54
CA LEU A 440 16.61 -12.05 24.84
C LEU A 440 18.04 -11.52 24.87
N ALA A 441 18.29 -10.35 24.28
CA ALA A 441 19.53 -9.59 24.41
C ALA A 441 19.49 -8.51 25.50
N GLY A 442 18.47 -8.47 26.37
CA GLY A 442 18.38 -7.55 27.50
C GLY A 442 17.60 -6.25 27.24
N TYR A 443 16.62 -6.25 26.32
CA TYR A 443 15.71 -5.12 26.17
C TYR A 443 14.78 -4.97 27.37
N ASN A 444 14.56 -3.76 27.89
CA ASN A 444 13.89 -3.56 29.19
C ASN A 444 12.58 -2.74 29.12
N ASN A 445 12.07 -2.42 27.93
CA ASN A 445 10.77 -1.77 27.78
C ASN A 445 9.65 -2.82 27.80
N PHE A 446 9.08 -3.13 28.96
CA PHE A 446 8.08 -4.21 29.09
C PHE A 446 6.67 -3.82 28.62
N ASP A 447 6.39 -2.55 28.34
CA ASP A 447 5.09 -2.15 27.78
C ASP A 447 4.95 -2.60 26.32
N VAL A 448 6.06 -2.63 25.57
CA VAL A 448 6.11 -3.24 24.24
C VAL A 448 5.86 -4.75 24.32
N LEU A 449 6.40 -5.44 25.33
CA LEU A 449 6.22 -6.88 25.52
C LEU A 449 4.75 -7.23 25.77
N LYS A 450 4.06 -6.44 26.60
CA LYS A 450 2.61 -6.59 26.85
C LYS A 450 1.78 -6.39 25.59
N LYS A 451 2.12 -5.39 24.76
CA LYS A 451 1.45 -5.18 23.46
C LYS A 451 1.64 -6.39 22.54
N LEU A 452 2.86 -6.90 22.42
CA LEU A 452 3.17 -8.09 21.64
C LEU A 452 2.43 -9.34 22.17
N GLN A 453 2.32 -9.48 23.49
CA GLN A 453 1.56 -10.57 24.10
C GLN A 453 0.10 -10.56 23.63
N ILE A 454 -0.55 -9.39 23.64
CA ILE A 454 -1.95 -9.25 23.21
C ILE A 454 -2.08 -9.47 21.70
N GLU A 455 -1.23 -8.81 20.92
CA GLU A 455 -1.27 -8.83 19.44
C GLU A 455 -1.03 -10.24 18.88
N TYR A 456 -0.01 -10.94 19.39
CA TYR A 456 0.39 -12.26 18.92
C TYR A 456 -0.16 -13.40 19.78
N LYS A 457 -1.03 -13.10 20.76
CA LYS A 457 -1.66 -14.07 21.68
C LYS A 457 -0.63 -14.99 22.35
N LEU A 458 0.48 -14.42 22.82
CA LEU A 458 1.53 -15.18 23.49
C LEU A 458 1.04 -15.70 24.84
N SER A 459 1.49 -16.90 25.21
CA SER A 459 1.15 -17.49 26.51
C SER A 459 1.77 -16.65 27.66
N ASP A 460 1.09 -16.61 28.82
CA ASP A 460 1.63 -15.94 30.01
C ASP A 460 2.99 -16.54 30.40
N SER A 461 3.11 -17.87 30.36
CA SER A 461 4.35 -18.58 30.69
C SER A 461 5.51 -18.21 29.76
N LEU A 462 5.25 -18.04 28.47
CA LEU A 462 6.26 -17.60 27.49
C LEU A 462 6.70 -16.17 27.78
N THR A 463 5.74 -15.29 28.01
CA THR A 463 5.98 -13.87 28.27
C THR A 463 6.78 -13.67 29.56
N GLU A 464 6.43 -14.36 30.65
CA GLU A 464 7.18 -14.36 31.91
C GLU A 464 8.62 -14.89 31.73
N THR A 465 8.81 -15.91 30.89
CA THR A 465 10.14 -16.45 30.60
C THR A 465 11.01 -15.43 29.87
N ILE A 466 10.46 -14.78 28.84
CA ILE A 466 11.14 -13.72 28.07
C ILE A 466 11.50 -12.55 28.99
N GLU A 467 10.54 -12.10 29.81
CA GLU A 467 10.74 -11.01 30.77
C GLU A 467 11.84 -11.34 31.78
N LYS A 468 11.85 -12.56 32.33
CA LYS A 468 12.88 -12.99 33.28
C LYS A 468 14.28 -12.94 32.67
N ILE A 469 14.45 -13.40 31.44
CA ILE A 469 15.74 -13.35 30.72
C ILE A 469 16.15 -11.90 30.50
N ALA A 470 15.23 -11.07 30.02
CA ALA A 470 15.47 -9.66 29.75
C ALA A 470 15.89 -8.88 31.01
N ARG A 471 15.22 -9.11 32.15
CA ARG A 471 15.56 -8.50 33.45
C ARG A 471 16.93 -8.90 33.97
N ALA A 472 17.42 -10.07 33.60
CA ALA A 472 18.77 -10.53 33.95
C ALA A 472 19.88 -9.90 33.09
N GLY A 473 19.53 -8.98 32.17
CA GLY A 473 20.46 -8.37 31.22
C GLY A 473 20.54 -9.09 29.88
N GLY A 474 19.64 -10.05 29.64
CA GLY A 474 19.64 -10.91 28.45
C GLY A 474 20.33 -12.26 28.69
N ASP A 475 20.41 -13.03 27.62
CA ASP A 475 21.16 -14.28 27.59
C ASP A 475 22.66 -13.99 27.69
N PRO A 476 23.38 -14.60 28.65
CA PRO A 476 24.79 -14.30 28.88
C PRO A 476 25.72 -14.91 27.82
N ARG A 477 25.20 -15.76 26.91
CA ARG A 477 26.00 -16.32 25.81
C ARG A 477 26.61 -15.17 25.04
N SER A 478 27.90 -15.20 24.79
CA SER A 478 28.48 -14.21 23.89
C SER A 478 28.09 -14.54 22.44
N CYS A 479 28.05 -13.52 21.59
CA CYS A 479 28.06 -13.73 20.13
C CYS A 479 29.46 -14.13 19.61
N HIS A 480 30.47 -14.19 20.51
CA HIS A 480 31.86 -14.58 20.26
C HIS A 480 32.50 -15.34 21.43
#